data_AF-A0A951SX52-F1
#
_entry.id   AF-A0A951SX52-F1
#
_cell.length_a   1.000
_cell.length_b   1.000
_cell.length_c   1.000
_cell.angle_alpha   90.00
_cell.angle_beta   90.00
_cell.angle_gamma   90.00
#
_symmetry.space_group_name_H-M   'P 1'
#
loop_
_entity.id
_entity.type
_entity.pdbx_description
1 polymer ?
#
loop_
_entity_poly.entity_id
_entity_poly.type
_entity_poly.pdbx_seq_one_letter_code
_entity_poly.pdbx_strand_id
1 'polypeptide(L)'
;MIEFFKKLLPSSGLDDNEEEPIPLSSANSPSWSMPDRYRIKKIDDTVVITCLESPNITVKIQKGKVVNSVTARKSPERTIYLDGAAAGEPFMDHDRQIYNLDHHEGVERSFTLSTCEQSMVMVRRGINLKEKNWTIYANEPDLDTLLAIWILLNHIHLTAERSHVFTEVMPLVRLEGIIDALGLEHVDLLAFPADLLERTKKRLEKLREDEIKIKKEGQWNDLDYTNYTYSMLKKIDKIIFRVQDFRNFKGVVEISRADLTETDTAVVYHCDMGIYELEEYLAKLYGKKPTFILLQKDRHNYTIRKSELFSPLQLEKIYERLNLFDPAVSGRDPENRWGGSTDIGGSPRNSGTELTAIRIVRIAREAFQEIDSISKLKLFGRALAYGVLPQLLGWLTLIVGLFFSPFERFLANQALGLTIGFFTFLVFLGVLIFYLGEVRLNPSSYGFRIPVGWDWLKVLPASLIFGLFGALWLPSDGAGTTANWFYTSLLLPMFTSMFYFAGIHGNLIPHFQIQRFRGPFFISLPTLYVAVAFAIGSAFLPIRTISWLEYWQFHLPPVLHFLQNSTFIWALTIPVNLIYGLSLGLIRERSESFLPVLAIHTLLTVIVYWFA
;
A
#
# COMPACT_ATOMS: atom_id res chain seq x y z
N MET A 1 -9.41 -26.20 -12.84
CA MET A 1 -8.97 -25.13 -13.77
C MET A 1 -9.43 -23.74 -13.32
N ILE A 2 -10.73 -23.51 -13.06
CA ILE A 2 -11.25 -22.20 -12.59
C ILE A 2 -10.66 -21.76 -11.23
N GLU A 3 -10.52 -22.68 -10.28
CA GLU A 3 -9.84 -22.47 -8.98
C GLU A 3 -8.35 -22.09 -9.13
N PHE A 4 -7.68 -22.64 -10.15
CA PHE A 4 -6.27 -22.34 -10.45
C PHE A 4 -6.13 -20.93 -11.04
N PHE A 5 -7.06 -20.51 -11.91
CA PHE A 5 -7.14 -19.14 -12.42
C PHE A 5 -7.53 -18.12 -11.34
N LYS A 6 -8.40 -18.48 -10.38
CA LYS A 6 -8.73 -17.60 -9.23
C LYS A 6 -7.54 -17.34 -8.31
N LYS A 7 -6.58 -18.27 -8.18
CA LYS A 7 -5.33 -18.07 -7.44
C LYS A 7 -4.24 -17.31 -8.22
N LEU A 8 -4.41 -17.16 -9.53
CA LEU A 8 -3.51 -16.44 -10.43
C LEU A 8 -3.95 -15.00 -10.70
N LEU A 9 -5.26 -14.72 -10.63
CA LEU A 9 -5.80 -13.36 -10.70
C LEU A 9 -5.47 -12.59 -9.42
N PRO A 10 -5.23 -11.27 -9.50
CA PRO A 10 -5.04 -10.46 -8.31
C PRO A 10 -6.27 -10.60 -7.42
N SER A 11 -6.07 -10.75 -6.10
CA SER A 11 -7.08 -10.29 -5.17
C SER A 11 -7.40 -8.86 -5.57
N SER A 12 -8.61 -8.66 -6.06
CA SER A 12 -9.14 -7.38 -6.54
C SER A 12 -8.67 -6.26 -5.64
N GLY A 13 -8.11 -5.22 -6.27
CA GLY A 13 -7.75 -3.97 -5.63
C GLY A 13 -8.88 -3.55 -4.69
N LEU A 14 -8.50 -3.36 -3.44
CA LEU A 14 -9.33 -2.76 -2.41
C LEU A 14 -9.92 -1.46 -2.96
N ASP A 15 -11.21 -1.26 -2.70
CA ASP A 15 -11.96 -0.03 -2.97
C ASP A 15 -11.10 1.22 -2.69
N ASP A 16 -10.68 1.90 -3.75
CA ASP A 16 -10.11 3.26 -3.68
C ASP A 16 -11.21 4.31 -3.39
N ASN A 17 -12.38 3.87 -2.91
CA ASN A 17 -13.53 4.69 -2.55
C ASN A 17 -13.67 4.90 -1.02
N GLU A 18 -12.62 4.61 -0.23
CA GLU A 18 -12.60 5.13 1.14
C GLU A 18 -12.50 6.66 1.06
N GLU A 19 -13.64 7.33 1.29
CA GLU A 19 -13.70 8.77 1.53
C GLU A 19 -12.63 9.11 2.57
N GLU A 20 -11.53 9.74 2.12
CA GLU A 20 -10.55 10.32 3.04
C GLU A 20 -11.35 11.20 4.01
N PRO A 21 -11.18 11.05 5.34
CA PRO A 21 -11.78 11.97 6.27
C PRO A 21 -11.20 13.34 5.97
N ILE A 22 -11.96 14.16 5.24
CA ILE A 22 -11.62 15.55 4.98
C ILE A 22 -11.45 16.18 6.36
N PRO A 23 -10.25 16.62 6.75
CA PRO A 23 -10.13 17.43 7.94
C PRO A 23 -10.91 18.69 7.61
N LEU A 24 -12.09 18.84 8.22
CA LEU A 24 -12.75 20.14 8.29
C LEU A 24 -11.67 21.10 8.77
N SER A 25 -11.33 22.08 7.92
CA SER A 25 -10.43 23.14 8.29
C SER A 25 -10.84 23.61 9.69
N SER A 26 -9.90 23.69 10.62
CA SER A 26 -10.03 24.44 11.87
C SER A 26 -10.12 25.93 11.56
N ALA A 27 -11.02 26.32 10.66
CA ALA A 27 -11.41 27.69 10.41
C ALA A 27 -12.20 28.15 11.64
N ASN A 28 -11.49 28.86 12.51
CA ASN A 28 -12.02 29.80 13.49
C ASN A 28 -13.08 29.23 14.45
N SER A 29 -12.66 28.41 15.40
CA SER A 29 -13.35 28.38 16.70
C SER A 29 -12.74 29.45 17.62
N PRO A 30 -13.55 30.36 18.20
CA PRO A 30 -13.05 31.34 19.16
C PRO A 30 -12.47 30.61 20.38
N SER A 31 -11.37 31.16 20.88
CA SER A 31 -10.32 30.56 21.75
C SER A 31 -10.73 30.16 23.19
N TRP A 32 -11.97 29.70 23.42
CA TRP A 32 -12.46 29.40 24.78
C TRP A 32 -13.36 28.16 24.92
N SER A 33 -13.40 27.25 23.94
CA SER A 33 -14.10 25.96 24.07
C SER A 33 -13.13 24.78 24.20
N MET A 34 -13.57 23.73 24.89
CA MET A 34 -12.82 22.47 24.99
C MET A 34 -12.61 21.89 23.58
N PRO A 35 -11.35 21.58 23.17
CA PRO A 35 -11.08 21.06 21.85
C PRO A 35 -11.69 19.67 21.67
N ASP A 36 -12.15 19.38 20.46
CA ASP A 36 -12.58 18.04 20.11
C ASP A 36 -11.35 17.17 19.79
N ARG A 37 -10.95 16.31 20.74
CA ARG A 37 -9.72 15.52 20.68
C ARG A 37 -9.93 14.06 20.28
N TYR A 38 -11.17 13.58 20.25
CA TYR A 38 -11.46 12.19 19.87
C TYR A 38 -11.82 12.11 18.39
N ARG A 39 -11.50 11.00 17.73
CA ARG A 39 -11.86 10.77 16.32
C ARG A 39 -12.37 9.34 16.15
N ILE A 40 -13.48 9.22 15.44
CA ILE A 40 -13.97 7.95 14.93
C ILE A 40 -13.34 7.74 13.55
N LYS A 41 -12.68 6.61 13.35
CA LYS A 41 -12.03 6.23 12.08
C LYS A 41 -12.46 4.84 11.67
N LYS A 42 -12.47 4.56 10.37
CA LYS A 42 -12.63 3.21 9.83
C LYS A 42 -11.25 2.67 9.45
N ILE A 43 -10.88 1.51 9.97
CA ILE A 43 -9.61 0.81 9.70
C ILE A 43 -9.93 -0.66 9.41
N ASP A 44 -9.61 -1.15 8.21
CA ASP A 44 -9.83 -2.54 7.79
C ASP A 44 -11.25 -3.06 8.10
N ASP A 45 -12.27 -2.29 7.69
CA ASP A 45 -13.69 -2.52 7.99
C ASP A 45 -14.12 -2.48 9.47
N THR A 46 -13.20 -2.13 10.39
CA THR A 46 -13.53 -1.90 11.80
C THR A 46 -13.58 -0.42 12.13
N VAL A 47 -14.64 0.01 12.80
CA VAL A 47 -14.76 1.36 13.34
C VAL A 47 -13.99 1.43 14.66
N VAL A 48 -13.12 2.42 14.80
CA VAL A 48 -12.25 2.61 15.98
C VAL A 48 -12.32 4.05 16.49
N ILE A 49 -12.11 4.22 17.80
CA ILE A 49 -11.91 5.53 18.43
C ILE A 49 -10.43 5.75 18.70
N THR A 50 -9.95 6.94 18.41
CA THR A 50 -8.58 7.41 18.70
C THR A 50 -8.62 8.78 19.37
N CYS A 51 -7.56 9.11 20.12
CA CYS A 51 -7.36 10.45 20.69
C CYS A 51 -6.21 11.15 19.96
N LEU A 52 -6.34 12.44 19.65
CA LEU A 52 -5.30 13.21 18.96
C LEU A 52 -4.00 13.34 19.76
N GLU A 53 -4.07 13.23 21.09
CA GLU A 53 -2.88 13.22 21.96
C GLU A 53 -2.34 11.81 22.23
N SER A 54 -3.07 10.75 21.84
CA SER A 54 -2.65 9.35 21.94
C SER A 54 -3.10 8.55 20.69
N PRO A 55 -2.68 8.93 19.47
CA PRO A 55 -3.16 8.37 18.21
C PRO A 55 -2.66 6.93 17.98
N ASN A 56 -1.60 6.53 18.69
CA ASN A 56 -1.08 5.17 18.71
C ASN A 56 -1.96 4.18 19.49
N ILE A 57 -2.98 4.66 20.21
CA ILE A 57 -3.95 3.84 20.94
C ILE A 57 -5.25 3.81 20.15
N THR A 58 -5.67 2.61 19.75
CA THR A 58 -6.95 2.37 19.06
C THR A 58 -7.92 1.67 20.00
N VAL A 59 -9.15 2.15 20.06
CA VAL A 59 -10.21 1.57 20.88
C VAL A 59 -11.27 0.96 19.97
N LYS A 60 -11.54 -0.33 20.17
CA LYS A 60 -12.52 -1.12 19.41
C LYS A 60 -13.65 -1.51 20.35
N ILE A 61 -14.83 -0.94 20.12
CA ILE A 61 -16.03 -1.26 20.89
C ILE A 61 -16.87 -2.19 20.04
N GLN A 62 -16.95 -3.46 20.44
CA GLN A 62 -17.55 -4.51 19.65
C GLN A 62 -18.65 -5.18 20.47
N LYS A 63 -19.89 -4.76 20.21
CA LYS A 63 -21.06 -5.23 20.95
C LYS A 63 -21.12 -6.76 21.02
N GLY A 64 -21.23 -7.29 22.24
CA GLY A 64 -21.35 -8.73 22.50
C GLY A 64 -20.09 -9.54 22.20
N LYS A 65 -18.95 -8.89 21.92
CA LYS A 65 -17.68 -9.61 21.73
C LYS A 65 -17.18 -10.13 23.07
N VAL A 66 -16.97 -11.43 23.14
CA VAL A 66 -16.27 -12.08 24.24
C VAL A 66 -15.24 -13.03 23.65
N VAL A 67 -13.96 -12.74 23.86
CA VAL A 67 -12.85 -13.59 23.39
C VAL A 67 -12.53 -14.60 24.49
N ASN A 68 -12.50 -15.90 24.19
CA ASN A 68 -12.13 -16.88 25.22
C ASN A 68 -10.69 -16.67 25.75
N SER A 69 -10.43 -17.06 26.99
CA SER A 69 -9.16 -16.82 27.70
C SER A 69 -7.91 -17.30 26.93
N VAL A 70 -7.97 -18.48 26.32
CA VAL A 70 -6.86 -19.06 25.54
C VAL A 70 -6.57 -18.21 24.30
N THR A 71 -7.60 -17.70 23.64
CA THR A 71 -7.47 -16.85 22.45
C THR A 71 -6.98 -15.46 22.85
N ALA A 72 -7.48 -14.90 23.94
CA ALA A 72 -7.03 -13.62 24.48
C ALA A 72 -5.54 -13.63 24.79
N ARG A 73 -5.03 -14.71 25.42
CA ARG A 73 -3.58 -14.90 25.68
C ARG A 73 -2.74 -15.06 24.40
N LYS A 74 -3.35 -15.43 23.28
CA LYS A 74 -2.71 -15.58 21.96
C LYS A 74 -2.92 -14.37 21.04
N SER A 75 -3.58 -13.32 21.51
CA SER A 75 -3.84 -12.11 20.75
C SER A 75 -2.55 -11.42 20.29
N PRO A 76 -2.63 -10.50 19.33
CA PRO A 76 -1.50 -9.66 18.96
C PRO A 76 -0.92 -8.96 20.19
N GLU A 77 0.39 -8.72 20.17
CA GLU A 77 1.06 -7.96 21.23
C GLU A 77 0.39 -6.60 21.47
N ARG A 78 0.48 -6.09 22.70
CA ARG A 78 -0.05 -4.76 23.08
C ARG A 78 -1.56 -4.65 22.94
N THR A 79 -2.24 -5.71 23.38
CA THR A 79 -3.70 -5.78 23.43
C THR A 79 -4.20 -5.67 24.86
N ILE A 80 -5.18 -4.80 25.10
CA ILE A 80 -5.86 -4.66 26.39
C ILE A 80 -7.33 -5.03 26.18
N TYR A 81 -7.83 -5.96 26.98
CA TYR A 81 -9.25 -6.29 27.08
C TYR A 81 -9.82 -5.61 28.31
N LEU A 82 -10.92 -4.89 28.12
CA LEU A 82 -11.67 -4.23 29.18
C LEU A 82 -12.96 -5.00 29.40
N ASP A 83 -13.30 -5.19 30.66
CA ASP A 83 -14.60 -5.58 31.20
C ASP A 83 -15.43 -6.53 30.32
N GLY A 84 -15.29 -7.84 30.53
CA GLY A 84 -16.02 -8.86 29.78
C GLY A 84 -15.64 -9.01 28.30
N ALA A 85 -14.79 -8.16 27.72
CA ALA A 85 -14.35 -8.32 26.32
C ALA A 85 -13.48 -9.58 26.10
N ALA A 86 -12.87 -10.10 27.17
CA ALA A 86 -12.24 -11.41 27.20
C ALA A 86 -12.78 -12.22 28.38
N ALA A 87 -13.13 -13.47 28.14
CA ALA A 87 -13.56 -14.41 29.16
C ALA A 87 -12.39 -14.90 30.01
N GLY A 88 -12.70 -15.24 31.25
CA GLY A 88 -11.79 -15.78 32.25
C GLY A 88 -11.17 -14.71 33.14
N GLU A 89 -10.33 -15.16 34.08
CA GLU A 89 -9.75 -14.29 35.10
C GLU A 89 -8.85 -13.19 34.53
N PRO A 90 -8.67 -12.08 35.26
CA PRO A 90 -7.74 -11.01 34.91
C PRO A 90 -6.31 -11.56 34.84
N PHE A 91 -5.55 -11.10 33.86
CA PHE A 91 -4.17 -11.53 33.70
C PHE A 91 -3.30 -10.45 33.08
N MET A 92 -2.00 -10.57 33.32
CA MET A 92 -0.97 -9.72 32.73
C MET A 92 0.11 -10.60 32.10
N ASP A 93 0.24 -10.54 30.78
CA ASP A 93 1.37 -11.07 30.02
C ASP A 93 2.32 -9.91 29.73
N HIS A 94 3.39 -9.78 30.51
CA HIS A 94 4.34 -8.68 30.39
C HIS A 94 5.25 -8.82 29.16
N ASP A 95 5.52 -10.04 28.72
CA ASP A 95 6.42 -10.31 27.60
C ASP A 95 5.76 -9.89 26.29
N ARG A 96 4.49 -10.26 26.11
CA ARG A 96 3.70 -9.91 24.91
C ARG A 96 2.89 -8.63 25.09
N GLN A 97 2.87 -8.07 26.30
CA GLN A 97 2.10 -6.88 26.67
C GLN A 97 0.59 -7.07 26.44
N ILE A 98 0.03 -8.20 26.87
CA ILE A 98 -1.39 -8.53 26.73
C ILE A 98 -2.04 -8.52 28.12
N TYR A 99 -3.12 -7.77 28.26
CA TYR A 99 -3.78 -7.56 29.55
C TYR A 99 -5.28 -7.83 29.45
N ASN A 100 -5.82 -8.57 30.42
CA ASN A 100 -7.25 -8.68 30.66
C ASN A 100 -7.57 -7.97 31.97
N LEU A 101 -8.37 -6.92 31.90
CA LEU A 101 -8.78 -6.10 33.04
C LEU A 101 -10.23 -6.36 33.46
N ASP A 102 -10.75 -7.53 33.13
CA ASP A 102 -12.06 -7.97 33.62
C ASP A 102 -12.13 -7.94 35.15
N HIS A 103 -13.33 -7.92 35.71
CA HIS A 103 -13.48 -8.07 37.16
C HIS A 103 -14.74 -8.87 37.54
N HIS A 104 -15.37 -9.52 36.56
CA HIS A 104 -16.60 -10.30 36.73
C HIS A 104 -16.35 -11.80 36.74
N GLU A 105 -15.49 -12.29 35.85
CA GLU A 105 -15.24 -13.72 35.61
C GLU A 105 -13.94 -14.18 36.28
N GLY A 106 -13.98 -15.37 36.89
CA GLY A 106 -12.78 -16.00 37.45
C GLY A 106 -12.20 -15.29 38.68
N VAL A 107 -12.92 -14.34 39.27
CA VAL A 107 -12.52 -13.56 40.45
C VAL A 107 -13.62 -13.46 41.49
N GLU A 108 -13.23 -13.12 42.71
CA GLU A 108 -14.19 -12.65 43.71
C GLU A 108 -14.37 -11.13 43.54
N ARG A 109 -15.51 -10.75 42.96
CA ARG A 109 -15.83 -9.35 42.62
C ARG A 109 -15.77 -8.44 43.85
N SER A 110 -16.12 -8.96 45.03
CA SER A 110 -16.22 -8.18 46.28
C SER A 110 -14.92 -7.52 46.76
N PHE A 111 -13.76 -7.96 46.27
CA PHE A 111 -12.48 -7.32 46.60
C PHE A 111 -11.55 -7.14 45.40
N THR A 112 -12.03 -7.47 44.19
CA THR A 112 -11.30 -7.20 42.96
C THR A 112 -11.60 -5.79 42.51
N LEU A 113 -10.57 -5.02 42.17
CA LEU A 113 -10.73 -3.67 41.66
C LEU A 113 -11.53 -3.68 40.35
N SER A 114 -12.40 -2.69 40.17
CA SER A 114 -13.12 -2.45 38.91
C SER A 114 -12.16 -2.18 37.73
N THR A 115 -12.65 -2.29 36.51
CA THR A 115 -11.86 -2.12 35.27
C THR A 115 -11.22 -0.72 35.20
N CYS A 116 -11.92 0.34 35.60
CA CYS A 116 -11.37 1.70 35.63
C CYS A 116 -10.27 1.87 36.69
N GLU A 117 -10.42 1.23 37.84
CA GLU A 117 -9.42 1.24 38.91
C GLU A 117 -8.17 0.46 38.49
N GLN A 118 -8.34 -0.72 37.91
CA GLN A 118 -7.24 -1.50 37.33
C GLN A 118 -6.48 -0.67 36.28
N SER A 119 -7.20 -0.01 35.37
CA SER A 119 -6.61 0.88 34.36
C SER A 119 -5.81 2.03 34.96
N MET A 120 -6.33 2.68 36.02
CA MET A 120 -5.62 3.72 36.75
C MET A 120 -4.34 3.18 37.39
N VAL A 121 -4.41 2.00 38.01
CA VAL A 121 -3.24 1.33 38.60
C VAL A 121 -2.18 1.09 37.53
N MET A 122 -2.54 0.57 36.37
CA MET A 122 -1.57 0.33 35.28
C MET A 122 -0.87 1.62 34.84
N VAL A 123 -1.63 2.69 34.57
CA VAL A 123 -1.07 3.99 34.17
C VAL A 123 -0.14 4.55 35.25
N ARG A 124 -0.55 4.51 36.52
CA ARG A 124 0.25 5.02 37.65
C ARG A 124 1.47 4.16 37.97
N ARG A 125 1.43 2.85 37.66
CA ARG A 125 2.56 1.93 37.78
C ARG A 125 3.51 1.97 36.58
N GLY A 126 3.19 2.75 35.56
CA GLY A 126 4.13 3.07 34.47
C GLY A 126 4.03 2.16 33.25
N ILE A 127 2.85 1.64 32.91
CA ILE A 127 2.64 1.03 31.58
C ILE A 127 3.08 2.01 30.47
N ASN A 128 3.94 1.55 29.56
CA ASN A 128 4.46 2.39 28.48
C ASN A 128 3.48 2.44 27.30
N LEU A 129 2.50 3.34 27.41
CA LEU A 129 1.52 3.60 26.35
C LEU A 129 2.01 4.59 25.28
N LYS A 130 3.22 5.16 25.39
CA LYS A 130 3.70 6.24 24.50
C LYS A 130 4.38 5.74 23.23
N GLU A 131 5.15 4.66 23.31
CA GLU A 131 6.12 4.32 22.26
C GLU A 131 5.60 3.37 21.18
N LYS A 132 4.54 2.61 21.47
CA LYS A 132 4.10 1.50 20.62
C LYS A 132 2.60 1.57 20.31
N ASN A 133 2.17 0.85 19.28
CA ASN A 133 0.74 0.77 18.93
C ASN A 133 0.01 -0.15 19.89
N TRP A 134 -1.11 0.33 20.45
CA TRP A 134 -1.95 -0.41 21.39
C TRP A 134 -3.37 -0.58 20.81
N THR A 135 -3.95 -1.75 21.07
CA THR A 135 -5.37 -2.03 20.77
C THR A 135 -6.12 -2.32 22.04
N ILE A 136 -7.19 -1.56 22.29
CA ILE A 136 -8.09 -1.73 23.42
C ILE A 136 -9.39 -2.33 22.88
N TYR A 137 -9.85 -3.42 23.48
CA TYR A 137 -11.15 -4.03 23.20
C TYR A 137 -12.09 -3.83 24.37
N ALA A 138 -13.32 -3.38 24.07
CA ALA A 138 -14.44 -3.30 24.99
C ALA A 138 -15.68 -3.90 24.31
N ASN A 139 -16.57 -4.52 25.08
CA ASN A 139 -17.80 -5.14 24.57
C ASN A 139 -19.05 -4.29 24.86
N GLU A 140 -19.09 -3.60 25.99
CA GLU A 140 -20.18 -2.74 26.46
C GLU A 140 -19.61 -1.42 27.01
N PRO A 141 -20.26 -0.27 26.75
CA PRO A 141 -19.80 1.02 27.22
C PRO A 141 -20.55 1.44 28.49
N ASP A 142 -20.44 0.68 29.58
CA ASP A 142 -20.84 1.17 30.90
C ASP A 142 -19.84 2.20 31.44
N LEU A 143 -20.18 2.83 32.57
CA LEU A 143 -19.35 3.91 33.09
C LEU A 143 -17.97 3.42 33.58
N ASP A 144 -17.85 2.21 34.12
CA ASP A 144 -16.56 1.61 34.50
C ASP A 144 -15.66 1.47 33.27
N THR A 145 -16.16 0.83 32.21
CA THR A 145 -15.44 0.66 30.95
C THR A 145 -15.12 2.01 30.28
N LEU A 146 -16.03 2.98 30.31
CA LEU A 146 -15.81 4.30 29.74
C LEU A 146 -14.74 5.11 30.49
N LEU A 147 -14.68 5.01 31.82
CA LEU A 147 -13.61 5.60 32.61
C LEU A 147 -12.28 4.89 32.34
N ALA A 148 -12.26 3.56 32.21
CA ALA A 148 -11.08 2.80 31.81
C ALA A 148 -10.51 3.27 30.46
N ILE A 149 -11.36 3.37 29.44
CA ILE A 149 -10.99 3.89 28.11
C ILE A 149 -10.44 5.31 28.22
N TRP A 150 -11.11 6.18 28.98
CA TRP A 150 -10.68 7.57 29.16
C TRP A 150 -9.29 7.65 29.82
N ILE A 151 -9.03 6.85 30.85
CA ILE A 151 -7.75 6.78 31.57
C ILE A 151 -6.62 6.39 30.62
N LEU A 152 -6.82 5.33 29.82
CA LEU A 152 -5.81 4.82 28.90
C LEU A 152 -5.51 5.82 27.76
N LEU A 153 -6.54 6.44 27.19
CA LEU A 153 -6.38 7.47 26.15
C LEU A 153 -5.74 8.75 26.68
N ASN A 154 -5.97 9.12 27.94
CA ASN A 154 -5.46 10.35 28.56
C ASN A 154 -4.28 10.11 29.51
N HIS A 155 -3.57 8.98 29.37
CA HIS A 155 -2.48 8.59 30.27
C HIS A 155 -1.38 9.66 30.42
N ILE A 156 -1.12 10.45 29.37
CA ILE A 156 -0.15 11.57 29.41
C ILE A 156 -0.53 12.68 30.40
N HIS A 157 -1.81 12.77 30.74
CA HIS A 157 -2.36 13.79 31.65
C HIS A 157 -2.40 13.33 33.11
N LEU A 158 -2.08 12.06 33.39
CA LEU A 158 -2.14 11.43 34.71
C LEU A 158 -0.76 11.32 35.40
N THR A 159 0.15 12.23 35.03
CA THR A 159 1.50 12.36 35.60
C THR A 159 1.49 13.21 36.88
N ALA A 160 2.59 13.14 37.65
CA ALA A 160 2.72 13.91 38.89
C ALA A 160 2.66 15.43 38.65
N GLU A 161 3.16 15.91 37.50
CA GLU A 161 3.16 17.33 37.12
C GLU A 161 1.75 17.88 36.88
N ARG A 162 0.81 17.04 36.44
CA ARG A 162 -0.59 17.42 36.20
C ARG A 162 -1.51 16.94 37.31
N SER A 163 -1.08 17.15 38.57
CA SER A 163 -1.79 16.69 39.76
C SER A 163 -3.28 17.06 39.80
N HIS A 164 -3.69 18.19 39.22
CA HIS A 164 -5.10 18.59 39.26
C HIS A 164 -6.02 17.61 38.50
N VAL A 165 -5.61 17.13 37.31
CA VAL A 165 -6.40 16.17 36.51
C VAL A 165 -6.61 14.90 37.32
N PHE A 166 -5.53 14.43 37.94
CA PHE A 166 -5.55 13.27 38.82
C PHE A 166 -6.49 13.48 40.03
N THR A 167 -6.44 14.65 40.67
CA THR A 167 -7.33 15.00 41.80
C THR A 167 -8.80 15.05 41.38
N GLU A 168 -9.13 15.47 40.16
CA GLU A 168 -10.51 15.52 39.67
C GLU A 168 -11.06 14.14 39.27
N VAL A 169 -10.22 13.28 38.66
CA VAL A 169 -10.67 11.97 38.17
C VAL A 169 -10.66 10.87 39.23
N MET A 170 -9.69 10.87 40.15
CA MET A 170 -9.53 9.76 41.10
C MET A 170 -10.76 9.54 42.00
N PRO A 171 -11.43 10.59 42.52
CA PRO A 171 -12.66 10.39 43.29
C PRO A 171 -13.76 9.72 42.48
N LEU A 172 -13.91 10.08 41.20
CA LEU A 172 -14.89 9.46 40.30
C LEU A 172 -14.58 7.99 40.07
N VAL A 173 -13.31 7.67 39.77
CA VAL A 173 -12.83 6.29 39.55
C VAL A 173 -13.07 5.41 40.78
N ARG A 174 -12.75 5.92 41.98
CA ARG A 174 -12.99 5.17 43.22
C ARG A 174 -14.48 4.98 43.50
N LEU A 175 -15.29 6.03 43.33
CA LEU A 175 -16.73 5.94 43.57
C LEU A 175 -17.39 4.96 42.60
N GLU A 176 -17.11 5.07 41.31
CA GLU A 176 -17.65 4.13 40.31
C GLU A 176 -17.16 2.70 40.60
N GLY A 177 -15.87 2.52 40.91
CA GLY A 177 -15.35 1.20 41.21
C GLY A 177 -15.98 0.50 42.41
N ILE A 178 -16.29 1.25 43.48
CA ILE A 178 -17.06 0.70 44.61
C ILE A 178 -18.50 0.41 44.21
N ILE A 179 -19.16 1.29 43.46
CA ILE A 179 -20.54 1.06 43.03
C ILE A 179 -20.63 -0.19 42.15
N ASP A 180 -19.68 -0.35 41.25
CA ASP A 180 -19.70 -1.45 40.33
C ASP A 180 -19.33 -2.77 41.03
N ALA A 181 -18.25 -2.81 41.82
CA ALA A 181 -17.85 -4.02 42.53
C ALA A 181 -18.79 -4.43 43.69
N LEU A 182 -19.29 -3.46 44.46
CA LEU A 182 -19.98 -3.69 45.74
C LEU A 182 -21.41 -3.15 45.80
N GLY A 183 -21.89 -2.42 44.79
CA GLY A 183 -23.20 -1.78 44.83
C GLY A 183 -23.23 -0.44 45.55
N LEU A 184 -24.41 0.19 45.54
CA LEU A 184 -24.65 1.53 46.10
C LEU A 184 -24.67 1.54 47.64
N GLU A 185 -24.94 0.39 48.25
CA GLU A 185 -25.05 0.17 49.68
C GLU A 185 -23.72 0.31 50.42
N HIS A 186 -22.59 0.14 49.74
CA HIS A 186 -21.25 0.09 50.32
C HIS A 186 -20.39 1.31 49.98
N VAL A 187 -21.01 2.39 49.52
CA VAL A 187 -20.33 3.65 49.19
C VAL A 187 -19.66 4.31 50.41
N ASP A 188 -20.07 3.95 51.63
CA ASP A 188 -19.42 4.38 52.88
C ASP A 188 -17.97 3.88 53.01
N LEU A 189 -17.63 2.74 52.38
CA LEU A 189 -16.27 2.18 52.37
C LEU A 189 -15.23 3.05 51.65
N LEU A 190 -15.68 4.04 50.85
CA LEU A 190 -14.77 5.03 50.25
C LEU A 190 -14.08 5.92 51.27
N ALA A 191 -14.69 6.10 52.45
CA ALA A 191 -14.22 7.01 53.49
C ALA A 191 -13.93 8.44 52.99
N PHE A 192 -14.67 8.91 51.99
CA PHE A 192 -14.56 10.28 51.49
C PHE A 192 -15.12 11.28 52.49
N PRO A 193 -14.52 12.49 52.60
CA PRO A 193 -15.19 13.63 53.21
C PRO A 193 -16.58 13.83 52.61
N ALA A 194 -17.57 14.17 53.42
CA ALA A 194 -18.97 14.24 53.00
C ALA A 194 -19.19 15.20 51.81
N ASP A 195 -18.47 16.32 51.80
CA ASP A 195 -18.52 17.31 50.71
C ASP A 195 -17.92 16.78 49.41
N LEU A 196 -16.81 16.03 49.49
CA LEU A 196 -16.21 15.37 48.34
C LEU A 196 -17.13 14.28 47.80
N LEU A 197 -17.72 13.47 48.67
CA LEU A 197 -18.66 12.43 48.28
C LEU A 197 -19.87 12.99 47.56
N GLU A 198 -20.50 14.04 48.11
CA GLU A 198 -21.67 14.68 47.51
C GLU A 198 -21.34 15.28 46.13
N ARG A 199 -20.21 15.99 46.00
CA ARG A 199 -19.76 16.55 44.72
C ARG A 199 -19.47 15.46 43.69
N THR A 200 -18.84 14.37 44.12
CA THR A 200 -18.49 13.25 43.23
C THR A 200 -19.73 12.50 42.77
N LYS A 201 -20.69 12.23 43.67
CA LYS A 201 -22.00 11.66 43.33
C LYS A 201 -22.74 12.50 42.29
N LYS A 202 -22.85 13.81 42.50
CA LYS A 202 -23.49 14.72 41.52
C LYS A 202 -22.85 14.67 40.14
N ARG A 203 -21.51 14.56 40.07
CA ARG A 203 -20.79 14.42 38.79
C ARG A 203 -21.05 13.07 38.13
N LEU A 204 -21.07 11.99 38.91
CA LEU A 204 -21.34 10.64 38.44
C LEU A 204 -22.77 10.49 37.94
N GLU A 205 -23.77 11.01 38.67
CA GLU A 205 -25.17 11.07 38.23
C GLU A 205 -25.32 11.80 36.89
N LYS A 206 -24.61 12.93 36.72
CA LYS A 206 -24.59 13.67 35.45
C LYS A 206 -24.00 12.87 34.29
N LEU A 207 -23.04 11.98 34.54
CA LEU A 207 -22.50 11.09 33.52
C LEU A 207 -23.48 9.96 33.17
N ARG A 208 -24.21 9.44 34.18
CA ARG A 208 -25.16 8.31 34.02
C ARG A 208 -26.55 8.70 33.55
N GLU A 209 -26.90 10.00 33.55
CA GLU A 209 -28.25 10.48 33.20
C GLU A 209 -28.76 9.93 31.86
N ASP A 210 -27.94 10.02 30.80
CA ASP A 210 -28.28 9.50 29.48
C ASP A 210 -28.41 7.97 29.48
N GLU A 211 -27.48 7.27 30.15
CA GLU A 211 -27.46 5.81 30.23
C GLU A 211 -28.74 5.28 30.88
N ILE A 212 -29.12 5.87 32.03
CA ILE A 212 -30.32 5.51 32.78
C ILE A 212 -31.57 5.73 31.92
N LYS A 213 -31.62 6.85 31.20
CA LYS A 213 -32.74 7.17 30.31
C LYS A 213 -32.85 6.14 29.17
N ILE A 214 -31.75 5.86 28.46
CA ILE A 214 -31.70 4.91 27.34
C ILE A 214 -32.07 3.49 27.81
N LYS A 215 -31.53 3.04 28.96
CA LYS A 215 -31.85 1.73 29.54
C LYS A 215 -33.32 1.64 29.95
N LYS A 216 -33.89 2.68 30.55
CA LYS A 216 -35.32 2.74 30.90
C LYS A 216 -36.24 2.68 29.68
N GLU A 217 -35.82 3.27 28.56
CA GLU A 217 -36.53 3.23 27.28
C GLU A 217 -36.33 1.91 26.50
N GLY A 218 -35.50 0.99 27.02
CA GLY A 218 -35.20 -0.31 26.39
C GLY A 218 -34.30 -0.21 25.14
N GLN A 219 -33.76 0.97 24.85
CA GLN A 219 -33.01 1.26 23.62
C GLN A 219 -31.51 0.95 23.72
N TRP A 220 -31.04 0.47 24.88
CA TRP A 220 -29.62 0.20 25.12
C TRP A 220 -29.02 -0.76 24.10
N ASN A 221 -29.77 -1.79 23.71
CA ASN A 221 -29.30 -2.78 22.77
C ASN A 221 -29.28 -2.27 21.31
N ASP A 222 -30.00 -1.21 20.98
CA ASP A 222 -30.06 -0.70 19.60
C ASP A 222 -29.10 0.47 19.37
N LEU A 223 -28.34 0.84 20.40
CA LEU A 223 -27.43 1.98 20.38
C LEU A 223 -26.13 1.65 19.63
N ASP A 224 -25.62 2.62 18.86
CA ASP A 224 -24.25 2.60 18.38
C ASP A 224 -23.29 2.91 19.54
N TYR A 225 -22.69 1.85 20.09
CA TYR A 225 -21.76 1.94 21.22
C TYR A 225 -20.53 2.78 20.91
N THR A 226 -20.10 2.88 19.65
CA THR A 226 -18.96 3.72 19.27
C THR A 226 -19.30 5.20 19.38
N ASN A 227 -20.44 5.60 18.80
CA ASN A 227 -20.92 6.98 18.87
C ASN A 227 -21.28 7.40 20.31
N TYR A 228 -21.85 6.48 21.09
CA TYR A 228 -22.12 6.70 22.51
C TYR A 228 -20.83 6.92 23.30
N THR A 229 -19.84 6.04 23.14
CA THR A 229 -18.54 6.15 23.81
C THR A 229 -17.83 7.44 23.43
N TYR A 230 -17.79 7.79 22.15
CA TYR A 230 -17.25 9.07 21.66
C TYR A 230 -17.89 10.28 22.37
N SER A 231 -19.21 10.27 22.49
CA SER A 231 -19.97 11.33 23.16
C SER A 231 -19.68 11.37 24.67
N MET A 232 -19.55 10.22 25.32
CA MET A 232 -19.26 10.15 26.75
C MET A 232 -17.83 10.59 27.07
N LEU A 233 -16.83 10.22 26.26
CA LEU A 233 -15.45 10.69 26.44
C LEU A 233 -15.38 12.23 26.42
N LYS A 234 -16.16 12.87 25.55
CA LYS A 234 -16.29 14.35 25.51
C LYS A 234 -17.01 14.92 26.72
N LYS A 235 -17.98 14.20 27.31
CA LYS A 235 -18.65 14.60 28.56
C LYS A 235 -17.69 14.49 29.74
N ILE A 236 -16.93 13.40 29.83
CA ILE A 236 -15.91 13.17 30.86
C ILE A 236 -14.84 14.27 30.78
N ASP A 237 -14.36 14.60 29.57
CA ASP A 237 -13.42 15.70 29.34
C ASP A 237 -13.90 17.03 29.95
N LYS A 238 -15.17 17.39 29.77
CA LYS A 238 -15.75 18.63 30.30
C LYS A 238 -15.88 18.66 31.82
N ILE A 239 -15.87 17.50 32.48
CA ILE A 239 -15.92 17.40 33.94
C ILE A 239 -14.52 17.48 34.53
N ILE A 240 -13.54 16.82 33.90
CA ILE A 240 -12.21 16.65 34.47
C ILE A 240 -11.27 17.79 34.06
N PHE A 241 -11.24 18.15 32.79
CA PHE A 241 -10.28 19.13 32.29
C PHE A 241 -10.79 20.56 32.32
N ARG A 242 -9.84 21.48 32.43
CA ARG A 242 -10.00 22.91 32.22
C ARG A 242 -9.55 23.25 30.81
N VAL A 243 -10.12 24.29 30.21
CA VAL A 243 -9.67 24.80 28.90
C VAL A 243 -8.16 25.12 28.89
N GLN A 244 -7.61 25.52 30.04
CA GLN A 244 -6.20 25.85 30.19
C GLN A 244 -5.25 24.64 30.03
N ASP A 245 -5.73 23.42 30.28
CA ASP A 245 -4.94 22.20 30.12
C ASP A 245 -4.59 21.91 28.65
N PHE A 246 -5.30 22.57 27.73
CA PHE A 246 -5.14 22.47 26.29
C PHE A 246 -4.53 23.71 25.64
N ARG A 247 -3.92 24.64 26.41
CA ARG A 247 -3.23 25.81 25.82
C ARG A 247 -2.17 25.44 24.78
N ASN A 248 -1.54 24.28 24.96
CA ASN A 248 -0.51 23.76 24.07
C ASN A 248 -1.05 22.71 23.09
N PHE A 249 -2.36 22.48 23.04
CA PHE A 249 -2.95 21.54 22.10
C PHE A 249 -2.86 22.11 20.69
N LYS A 250 -2.15 21.41 19.81
CA LYS A 250 -1.90 21.84 18.42
C LYS A 250 -2.74 21.12 17.38
N GLY A 251 -3.75 20.33 17.80
CA GLY A 251 -4.70 19.71 16.89
C GLY A 251 -4.06 18.77 15.87
N VAL A 252 -2.93 18.15 16.18
CA VAL A 252 -2.22 17.25 15.26
C VAL A 252 -3.06 16.03 14.97
N VAL A 253 -3.43 15.83 13.71
CA VAL A 253 -4.19 14.67 13.27
C VAL A 253 -3.28 13.71 12.53
N GLU A 254 -3.10 12.51 13.07
CA GLU A 254 -2.51 11.39 12.32
C GLU A 254 -3.54 10.83 11.33
N ILE A 255 -3.24 10.87 10.03
CA ILE A 255 -4.12 10.42 8.95
C ILE A 255 -3.86 8.97 8.60
N SER A 256 -2.59 8.63 8.39
CA SER A 256 -2.19 7.29 7.98
C SER A 256 -0.78 6.96 8.46
N ARG A 257 -0.50 5.67 8.65
CA ARG A 257 0.76 5.14 9.17
C ARG A 257 1.11 3.85 8.43
N ALA A 258 2.40 3.64 8.21
CA ALA A 258 2.94 2.33 7.84
C ALA A 258 4.23 2.04 8.59
N ASP A 259 4.34 0.81 9.10
CA ASP A 259 5.58 0.27 9.65
C ASP A 259 6.47 -0.19 8.48
N LEU A 260 7.67 0.38 8.39
CA LEU A 260 8.64 0.11 7.33
C LEU A 260 9.56 -1.05 7.70
N THR A 261 10.00 -1.07 8.95
CA THR A 261 10.79 -2.12 9.61
C THR A 261 10.19 -2.36 11.01
N GLU A 262 10.83 -3.18 11.84
CA GLU A 262 10.44 -3.33 13.26
C GLU A 262 10.62 -2.03 14.06
N THR A 263 11.51 -1.14 13.62
CA THR A 263 11.89 0.08 14.35
C THR A 263 11.50 1.38 13.65
N ASP A 264 11.31 1.33 12.33
CA ASP A 264 11.09 2.48 11.46
C ASP A 264 9.64 2.59 10.98
N THR A 265 9.12 3.81 11.00
CA THR A 265 7.74 4.10 10.61
C THR A 265 7.65 5.34 9.72
N ALA A 266 6.66 5.35 8.82
CA ALA A 266 6.25 6.52 8.05
C ALA A 266 4.84 6.92 8.46
N VAL A 267 4.65 8.18 8.83
CA VAL A 267 3.37 8.68 9.34
C VAL A 267 2.98 9.99 8.65
N VAL A 268 1.74 10.04 8.16
CA VAL A 268 1.11 11.23 7.59
C VAL A 268 0.34 11.96 8.69
N TYR A 269 0.67 13.23 8.88
CA TYR A 269 0.00 14.14 9.77
C TYR A 269 -0.63 15.31 9.02
N HIS A 270 -1.74 15.81 9.53
CA HIS A 270 -2.33 17.08 9.14
C HIS A 270 -2.42 18.01 10.35
N CYS A 271 -1.88 19.21 10.19
CA CYS A 271 -1.94 20.28 11.17
C CYS A 271 -1.52 21.63 10.55
N ASP A 272 -1.85 22.71 11.26
CA ASP A 272 -1.49 24.08 10.85
C ASP A 272 0.01 24.38 11.03
N MET A 273 0.74 23.57 11.80
CA MET A 273 2.16 23.76 12.12
C MET A 273 3.09 23.56 10.91
N GLY A 274 4.28 24.15 10.97
CA GLY A 274 5.39 23.79 10.09
C GLY A 274 5.91 22.37 10.38
N ILE A 275 6.55 21.71 9.42
CA ILE A 275 7.06 20.34 9.62
C ILE A 275 8.12 20.23 10.73
N TYR A 276 8.93 21.28 10.93
CA TYR A 276 9.90 21.38 12.01
C TYR A 276 9.23 21.54 13.38
N GLU A 277 8.19 22.37 13.46
CA GLU A 277 7.40 22.56 14.68
C GLU A 277 6.65 21.28 15.07
N LEU A 278 6.07 20.60 14.07
CA LEU A 278 5.46 19.29 14.25
C LEU A 278 6.48 18.27 14.77
N GLU A 279 7.67 18.22 14.18
CA GLU A 279 8.74 17.32 14.62
C GLU A 279 9.10 17.56 16.11
N GLU A 280 9.27 18.82 16.53
CA GLU A 280 9.55 19.17 17.92
C GLU A 280 8.38 18.82 18.86
N TYR A 281 7.14 19.08 18.42
CA TYR A 281 5.94 18.76 19.17
C TYR A 281 5.80 17.25 19.40
N LEU A 282 5.99 16.43 18.35
CA LEU A 282 5.95 14.97 18.44
C LEU A 282 7.06 14.44 19.37
N ALA A 283 8.25 15.03 19.31
CA ALA A 283 9.37 14.66 20.19
C ALA A 283 9.01 14.87 21.67
N LYS A 284 8.40 16.01 22.00
CA LYS A 284 7.97 16.32 23.37
C LYS A 284 6.86 15.38 23.86
N LEU A 285 5.95 15.00 22.96
CA LEU A 285 4.76 14.25 23.34
C LEU A 285 5.03 12.75 23.49
N TYR A 286 5.73 12.15 22.53
CA TYR A 286 5.95 10.70 22.48
C TYR A 286 7.37 10.26 22.89
N GLY A 287 8.32 11.18 23.03
CA GLY A 287 9.73 10.88 23.34
C GLY A 287 10.51 10.25 22.18
N LYS A 288 9.81 9.57 21.25
CA LYS A 288 10.36 9.01 20.01
C LYS A 288 9.58 9.53 18.81
N LYS A 289 10.30 9.93 17.76
CA LYS A 289 9.71 10.43 16.50
C LYS A 289 9.58 9.28 15.49
N PRO A 290 8.62 9.31 14.56
CA PRO A 290 8.65 8.45 13.38
C PRO A 290 9.95 8.61 12.60
N THR A 291 10.33 7.63 11.79
CA THR A 291 11.50 7.76 10.90
C THR A 291 11.23 8.78 9.80
N PHE A 292 10.03 8.71 9.20
CA PHE A 292 9.57 9.65 8.19
C PHE A 292 8.27 10.33 8.64
N ILE A 293 8.30 11.65 8.66
CA ILE A 293 7.14 12.50 8.93
C ILE A 293 6.67 13.08 7.60
N LEU A 294 5.42 12.83 7.25
CA LEU A 294 4.77 13.41 6.09
C LEU A 294 3.73 14.41 6.57
N LEU A 295 3.94 15.70 6.30
CA LEU A 295 2.99 16.75 6.63
C LEU A 295 2.09 17.04 5.42
N GLN A 296 0.80 16.74 5.55
CA GLN A 296 -0.23 17.10 4.59
C GLN A 296 -0.70 18.55 4.84
N LYS A 297 -0.39 19.45 3.91
CA LYS A 297 -0.89 20.84 3.95
C LYS A 297 -2.29 20.94 3.35
N ASP A 298 -2.52 20.23 2.25
CA ASP A 298 -3.82 20.02 1.64
C ASP A 298 -3.86 18.65 0.94
N ARG A 299 -4.97 18.31 0.28
CA ARG A 299 -5.15 17.01 -0.38
C ARG A 299 -4.01 16.65 -1.35
N HIS A 300 -3.41 17.65 -1.99
CA HIS A 300 -2.43 17.47 -3.06
C HIS A 300 -1.00 17.85 -2.65
N ASN A 301 -0.82 18.51 -1.50
CA ASN A 301 0.48 19.04 -1.09
C ASN A 301 0.99 18.41 0.19
N TYR A 302 2.15 17.76 0.07
CA TYR A 302 2.83 17.07 1.16
C TYR A 302 4.27 17.53 1.28
N THR A 303 4.73 17.68 2.52
CA THR A 303 6.17 17.80 2.85
C THR A 303 6.60 16.51 3.52
N ILE A 304 7.70 15.90 3.07
CA ILE A 304 8.25 14.68 3.67
C ILE A 304 9.59 15.02 4.30
N ARG A 305 9.80 14.56 5.52
CA ARG A 305 11.05 14.74 6.26
C ARG A 305 11.51 13.43 6.90
N LYS A 306 12.79 13.16 6.80
CA LYS A 306 13.47 12.12 7.59
C LYS A 306 13.84 12.72 8.94
N SER A 307 13.16 12.31 10.00
CA SER A 307 13.37 12.82 11.36
C SER A 307 14.39 12.01 12.17
N GLU A 308 14.56 10.72 11.85
CA GLU A 308 15.54 9.87 12.53
C GLU A 308 16.85 9.84 11.74
N LEU A 309 17.87 10.53 12.25
CA LEU A 309 19.17 10.68 11.59
C LEU A 309 19.91 9.35 11.44
N PHE A 310 19.81 8.47 12.43
CA PHE A 310 20.57 7.22 12.47
C PHE A 310 19.90 6.08 11.71
N SER A 311 18.67 6.28 11.22
CA SER A 311 18.01 5.27 10.39
C SER A 311 18.79 5.10 9.07
N PRO A 312 19.11 3.86 8.65
CA PRO A 312 19.78 3.60 7.39
C PRO A 312 18.87 3.82 6.17
N LEU A 313 17.56 4.02 6.39
CA LEU A 313 16.58 4.22 5.33
C LEU A 313 16.79 5.58 4.64
N GLN A 314 16.75 5.57 3.31
CA GLN A 314 17.00 6.74 2.47
C GLN A 314 15.70 7.27 1.89
N LEU A 315 15.50 8.58 1.98
CA LEU A 315 14.29 9.25 1.52
C LEU A 315 14.14 9.19 -0.01
N GLU A 316 15.26 9.13 -0.73
CA GLU A 316 15.34 8.96 -2.18
C GLU A 316 14.56 7.73 -2.66
N LYS A 317 14.64 6.61 -1.93
CA LYS A 317 13.91 5.38 -2.28
C LYS A 317 12.40 5.60 -2.26
N ILE A 318 11.91 6.41 -1.33
CA ILE A 318 10.48 6.78 -1.26
C ILE A 318 10.13 7.67 -2.47
N TYR A 319 10.93 8.70 -2.77
CA TYR A 319 10.69 9.57 -3.93
C TYR A 319 10.65 8.81 -5.24
N GLU A 320 11.58 7.89 -5.46
CA GLU A 320 11.59 7.04 -6.64
C GLU A 320 10.26 6.31 -6.75
N ARG A 321 9.84 5.60 -5.71
CA ARG A 321 8.60 4.83 -5.73
C ARG A 321 7.36 5.71 -5.92
N LEU A 322 7.25 6.83 -5.22
CA LEU A 322 6.14 7.77 -5.39
C LEU A 322 6.05 8.30 -6.82
N ASN A 323 7.17 8.72 -7.41
CA ASN A 323 7.22 9.20 -8.79
C ASN A 323 6.81 8.16 -9.86
N LEU A 324 6.84 6.87 -9.52
CA LEU A 324 6.39 5.80 -10.42
C LEU A 324 4.87 5.68 -10.46
N PHE A 325 4.25 5.81 -9.29
CA PHE A 325 2.83 5.52 -9.11
C PHE A 325 1.96 6.77 -9.07
N ASP A 326 2.53 7.96 -8.83
CA ASP A 326 1.78 9.21 -8.85
C ASP A 326 1.39 9.55 -10.29
N PRO A 327 0.09 9.58 -10.63
CA PRO A 327 -0.38 9.94 -11.96
C PRO A 327 -0.03 11.39 -12.34
N ALA A 328 0.11 12.28 -11.36
CA ALA A 328 0.47 13.68 -11.58
C ALA A 328 1.91 13.86 -12.09
N VAL A 329 2.76 12.82 -11.95
CA VAL A 329 4.16 12.85 -12.37
C VAL A 329 4.32 12.27 -13.78
N SER A 330 4.61 13.15 -14.74
CA SER A 330 4.76 12.80 -16.17
C SER A 330 6.20 12.49 -16.60
N GLY A 331 7.19 12.69 -15.72
CA GLY A 331 8.62 12.51 -16.00
C GLY A 331 9.25 13.58 -16.92
N ARG A 332 8.45 14.35 -17.68
CA ARG A 332 8.93 15.37 -18.64
C ARG A 332 9.43 16.63 -17.98
N ASP A 333 8.76 17.05 -16.91
CA ASP A 333 9.17 18.18 -16.09
C ASP A 333 9.98 17.65 -14.90
N PRO A 334 11.32 17.84 -14.89
CA PRO A 334 12.16 17.35 -13.80
C PRO A 334 11.92 18.08 -12.47
N GLU A 335 11.24 19.23 -12.50
CA GLU A 335 10.90 20.01 -11.30
C GLU A 335 9.51 19.63 -10.74
N ASN A 336 8.60 19.12 -11.58
CA ASN A 336 7.28 18.66 -11.16
C ASN A 336 7.25 17.17 -10.83
N ARG A 337 7.91 16.80 -9.73
CA ARG A 337 7.98 15.43 -9.20
C ARG A 337 8.14 15.43 -7.68
N TRP A 338 7.91 14.29 -7.04
CA TRP A 338 8.34 14.07 -5.66
C TRP A 338 9.86 14.19 -5.58
N GLY A 339 10.35 15.03 -4.67
CA GLY A 339 11.79 15.23 -4.53
C GLY A 339 12.16 16.30 -3.52
N GLY A 340 13.47 16.44 -3.32
CA GLY A 340 14.07 17.35 -2.36
C GLY A 340 15.51 16.96 -2.06
N SER A 341 15.95 17.26 -0.85
CA SER A 341 17.21 16.79 -0.27
C SER A 341 17.06 15.39 0.35
N THR A 342 18.15 14.85 0.89
CA THR A 342 18.18 13.56 1.63
C THR A 342 17.30 13.55 2.87
N ASP A 343 17.06 14.73 3.45
CA ASP A 343 16.43 14.85 4.76
C ASP A 343 15.04 15.50 4.68
N ILE A 344 14.76 16.26 3.62
CA ILE A 344 13.49 16.94 3.42
C ILE A 344 13.18 17.18 1.94
N GLY A 345 11.91 17.03 1.59
CA GLY A 345 11.35 17.37 0.27
C GLY A 345 9.83 17.33 0.29
N GLY A 346 9.20 17.11 -0.85
CA GLY A 346 7.74 17.16 -0.93
C GLY A 346 7.15 16.61 -2.23
N SER A 347 5.84 16.82 -2.36
CA SER A 347 5.04 16.50 -3.55
C SER A 347 5.43 17.36 -4.77
N PRO A 348 4.98 16.98 -5.98
CA PRO A 348 5.19 17.76 -7.20
C PRO A 348 4.73 19.22 -7.03
N ARG A 349 5.58 20.19 -7.37
CA ARG A 349 5.35 21.61 -7.06
C ARG A 349 4.23 22.27 -7.86
N ASN A 350 4.04 21.87 -9.11
CA ASN A 350 3.12 22.53 -10.03
C ASN A 350 1.74 21.84 -10.03
N SER A 351 1.71 20.51 -9.99
CA SER A 351 0.47 19.73 -10.04
C SER A 351 -0.04 19.28 -8.66
N GLY A 352 0.83 19.24 -7.65
CA GLY A 352 0.60 18.42 -6.47
C GLY A 352 0.61 16.92 -6.80
N THR A 353 0.28 16.09 -5.81
CA THR A 353 0.09 14.64 -5.94
C THR A 353 -1.37 14.29 -6.14
N GLU A 354 -1.64 13.23 -6.90
CA GLU A 354 -2.96 12.59 -7.00
C GLU A 354 -3.09 11.35 -6.09
N LEU A 355 -2.03 10.96 -5.39
CA LEU A 355 -2.03 9.88 -4.41
C LEU A 355 -2.70 10.29 -3.09
N THR A 356 -3.50 9.38 -2.52
CA THR A 356 -4.07 9.49 -1.16
C THR A 356 -3.02 9.26 -0.09
N ALA A 357 -3.27 9.76 1.13
CA ALA A 357 -2.36 9.57 2.27
C ALA A 357 -2.07 8.09 2.56
N ILE A 358 -3.09 7.24 2.45
CA ILE A 358 -3.00 5.78 2.63
C ILE A 358 -2.09 5.17 1.56
N ARG A 359 -2.25 5.59 0.30
CA ARG A 359 -1.44 5.08 -0.81
C ARG A 359 0.01 5.53 -0.67
N ILE A 360 0.26 6.75 -0.20
CA ILE A 360 1.62 7.27 0.03
C ILE A 360 2.36 6.43 1.06
N VAL A 361 1.79 6.18 2.25
CA VAL A 361 2.48 5.37 3.28
C VAL A 361 2.65 3.91 2.86
N ARG A 362 1.72 3.36 2.06
CA ARG A 362 1.84 2.03 1.47
C ARG A 362 3.02 1.96 0.49
N ILE A 363 3.15 2.94 -0.41
CA ILE A 363 4.27 3.03 -1.35
C ILE A 363 5.59 3.23 -0.59
N ALA A 364 5.60 4.01 0.49
CA ALA A 364 6.78 4.18 1.34
C ALA A 364 7.21 2.85 1.98
N ARG A 365 6.25 2.03 2.45
CA ARG A 365 6.52 0.67 2.95
C ARG A 365 7.10 -0.24 1.86
N GLU A 366 6.48 -0.26 0.69
CA GLU A 366 6.94 -1.04 -0.46
C GLU A 366 8.37 -0.65 -0.91
N ALA A 367 8.79 0.59 -0.67
CA ALA A 367 10.15 1.06 -1.01
C ALA A 367 11.27 0.36 -0.25
N PHE A 368 10.97 -0.23 0.91
CA PHE A 368 11.95 -0.88 1.79
C PHE A 368 11.68 -2.37 2.02
N GLN A 369 10.64 -2.93 1.41
CA GLN A 369 10.38 -4.36 1.46
C GLN A 369 11.41 -5.13 0.65
N GLU A 370 12.24 -5.93 1.32
CA GLU A 370 13.11 -6.88 0.64
C GLU A 370 12.31 -8.08 0.15
N ILE A 371 12.44 -8.37 -1.14
CA ILE A 371 11.82 -9.54 -1.77
C ILE A 371 12.85 -10.67 -1.80
N ASP A 372 12.51 -11.81 -1.19
CA ASP A 372 13.34 -13.00 -1.21
C ASP A 372 13.44 -13.61 -2.63
N SER A 373 14.49 -14.40 -2.88
CA SER A 373 14.76 -14.97 -4.20
C SER A 373 13.64 -15.85 -4.74
N ILE A 374 12.92 -16.58 -3.87
CA ILE A 374 11.82 -17.45 -4.29
C ILE A 374 10.63 -16.59 -4.73
N SER A 375 10.31 -15.53 -3.98
CA SER A 375 9.27 -14.58 -4.36
C SER A 375 9.61 -13.83 -5.64
N LYS A 376 10.88 -13.45 -5.85
CA LYS A 376 11.33 -12.87 -7.14
C LYS A 376 11.06 -13.81 -8.31
N LEU A 377 11.40 -15.10 -8.16
CA LEU A 377 11.14 -16.09 -9.20
C LEU A 377 9.64 -16.33 -9.43
N LYS A 378 8.83 -16.34 -8.37
CA LYS A 378 7.37 -16.44 -8.47
C LYS A 378 6.76 -15.23 -9.19
N LEU A 379 7.24 -14.02 -8.90
CA LEU A 379 6.83 -12.80 -9.60
C LEU A 379 7.20 -12.86 -11.07
N PHE A 380 8.41 -13.32 -11.39
CA PHE A 380 8.82 -13.55 -12.78
C PHE A 380 7.94 -14.60 -13.48
N GLY A 381 7.70 -15.75 -12.85
CA GLY A 381 6.83 -16.79 -13.40
C GLY A 381 5.39 -16.30 -13.62
N ARG A 382 4.86 -15.49 -12.71
CA ARG A 382 3.56 -14.82 -12.88
C ARG A 382 3.61 -13.85 -14.05
N ALA A 383 4.58 -12.93 -14.09
CA ALA A 383 4.73 -11.96 -15.17
C ALA A 383 4.89 -12.65 -16.54
N LEU A 384 5.63 -13.75 -16.60
CA LEU A 384 5.78 -14.59 -17.78
C LEU A 384 4.45 -15.24 -18.16
N ALA A 385 3.72 -15.82 -17.22
CA ALA A 385 2.39 -16.38 -17.49
C ALA A 385 1.46 -15.30 -18.05
N TYR A 386 1.47 -14.09 -17.48
CA TYR A 386 0.71 -12.94 -18.00
C TYR A 386 1.13 -12.53 -19.41
N GLY A 387 2.42 -12.50 -19.70
CA GLY A 387 2.95 -12.16 -21.03
C GLY A 387 2.78 -13.26 -22.08
N VAL A 388 2.78 -14.53 -21.69
CA VAL A 388 2.81 -15.69 -22.60
C VAL A 388 1.43 -16.31 -22.79
N LEU A 389 0.53 -16.23 -21.79
CA LEU A 389 -0.82 -16.81 -21.88
C LEU A 389 -1.62 -16.30 -23.09
N PRO A 390 -1.61 -15.00 -23.46
CA PRO A 390 -2.31 -14.55 -24.66
C PRO A 390 -1.70 -15.11 -25.95
N GLN A 391 -0.37 -15.33 -25.97
CA GLN A 391 0.29 -15.99 -27.10
C GLN A 391 -0.14 -17.45 -27.19
N LEU A 392 -0.12 -18.20 -26.07
CA LEU A 392 -0.55 -19.59 -26.02
C LEU A 392 -2.02 -19.78 -26.39
N LEU A 393 -2.90 -18.88 -25.96
CA LEU A 393 -4.31 -18.85 -26.38
C LEU A 393 -4.41 -18.66 -27.89
N GLY A 394 -3.63 -17.74 -28.47
CA GLY A 394 -3.58 -17.57 -29.91
C GLY A 394 -3.08 -18.79 -30.67
N TRP A 395 -2.00 -19.42 -30.19
CA TRP A 395 -1.50 -20.66 -30.78
C TRP A 395 -2.49 -21.82 -30.64
N LEU A 396 -3.19 -21.93 -29.51
CA LEU A 396 -4.23 -22.94 -29.32
C LEU A 396 -5.36 -22.78 -30.34
N THR A 397 -5.75 -21.53 -30.68
CA THR A 397 -6.76 -21.30 -31.73
C THR A 397 -6.28 -21.73 -33.12
N LEU A 398 -4.99 -21.51 -33.45
CA LEU A 398 -4.40 -22.01 -34.69
C LEU A 398 -4.36 -23.54 -34.74
N ILE A 399 -3.94 -24.18 -33.65
CA ILE A 399 -3.88 -25.65 -33.54
C ILE A 399 -5.29 -26.25 -33.67
N VAL A 400 -6.30 -25.70 -32.98
CA VAL A 400 -7.69 -26.13 -33.11
C VAL A 400 -8.19 -25.96 -34.55
N GLY A 401 -7.76 -24.90 -35.25
CA GLY A 401 -8.06 -24.68 -36.66
C GLY A 401 -7.46 -25.72 -37.60
N LEU A 402 -6.31 -26.31 -37.25
CA LEU A 402 -5.67 -27.39 -38.02
C LEU A 402 -6.39 -28.75 -37.91
N PHE A 403 -7.19 -28.98 -36.86
CA PHE A 403 -7.86 -30.27 -36.61
C PHE A 403 -9.36 -30.30 -36.95
N PHE A 404 -9.96 -29.19 -37.39
CA PHE A 404 -11.38 -29.12 -37.77
C PHE A 404 -11.56 -28.90 -39.28
N SER A 405 -11.95 -29.94 -40.03
CA SER A 405 -12.02 -29.90 -41.51
C SER A 405 -13.01 -28.89 -42.15
N PRO A 406 -14.17 -28.53 -41.53
CA PRO A 406 -15.00 -27.44 -42.04
C PRO A 406 -14.30 -26.08 -41.90
N PHE A 407 -13.45 -25.97 -40.87
CA PHE A 407 -12.67 -24.80 -40.55
C PHE A 407 -11.45 -24.69 -41.47
N GLU A 408 -10.76 -25.79 -41.76
CA GLU A 408 -9.71 -25.88 -42.77
C GLU A 408 -10.20 -25.41 -44.15
N ARG A 409 -11.40 -25.83 -44.58
CA ARG A 409 -12.00 -25.36 -45.85
C ARG A 409 -12.40 -23.90 -45.84
N PHE A 410 -12.84 -23.37 -44.70
CA PHE A 410 -13.04 -21.93 -44.49
C PHE A 410 -11.71 -21.16 -44.51
N LEU A 411 -10.65 -21.75 -43.95
CA LEU A 411 -9.27 -21.25 -43.91
C LEU A 411 -8.50 -21.45 -45.22
N ALA A 412 -8.97 -22.25 -46.17
CA ALA A 412 -8.27 -22.49 -47.45
C ALA A 412 -8.86 -21.68 -48.62
N ASN A 413 -9.98 -20.97 -48.39
CA ASN A 413 -10.72 -20.29 -49.45
C ASN A 413 -10.12 -18.91 -49.75
N GLN A 414 -9.47 -18.77 -50.92
CA GLN A 414 -8.80 -17.53 -51.36
C GLN A 414 -9.74 -16.31 -51.49
N ALA A 415 -11.06 -16.54 -51.61
CA ALA A 415 -12.05 -15.48 -51.87
C ALA A 415 -12.21 -14.46 -50.72
N LEU A 416 -11.68 -14.75 -49.52
CA LEU A 416 -11.78 -13.86 -48.35
C LEU A 416 -10.43 -13.35 -47.83
N GLY A 417 -9.27 -13.83 -48.31
CA GLY A 417 -7.95 -13.33 -47.89
C GLY A 417 -7.65 -13.40 -46.38
N LEU A 418 -8.42 -14.17 -45.60
CA LEU A 418 -8.53 -14.09 -44.13
C LEU A 418 -7.94 -15.31 -43.39
N THR A 419 -7.01 -16.05 -43.99
CA THR A 419 -6.71 -17.44 -43.59
C THR A 419 -5.72 -17.59 -42.42
N ILE A 420 -4.81 -16.64 -42.22
CA ILE A 420 -3.94 -16.55 -41.02
C ILE A 420 -4.11 -15.18 -40.36
N GLY A 421 -4.29 -14.14 -41.17
CA GLY A 421 -4.47 -12.76 -40.71
C GLY A 421 -5.69 -12.54 -39.81
N PHE A 422 -6.81 -13.24 -40.03
CA PHE A 422 -8.01 -13.08 -39.19
C PHE A 422 -7.82 -13.66 -37.78
N PHE A 423 -7.21 -14.85 -37.69
CA PHE A 423 -6.95 -15.48 -36.40
C PHE A 423 -5.92 -14.68 -35.62
N THR A 424 -4.84 -14.25 -36.27
CA THR A 424 -3.91 -13.36 -35.58
C THR A 424 -4.54 -12.01 -35.23
N PHE A 425 -5.48 -11.51 -36.03
CA PHE A 425 -6.25 -10.30 -35.69
C PHE A 425 -7.14 -10.51 -34.46
N LEU A 426 -7.82 -11.65 -34.32
CA LEU A 426 -8.60 -11.96 -33.11
C LEU A 426 -7.71 -12.13 -31.87
N VAL A 427 -6.54 -12.75 -32.03
CA VAL A 427 -5.52 -12.84 -30.98
C VAL A 427 -5.04 -11.45 -30.61
N PHE A 428 -4.74 -10.60 -31.59
CA PHE A 428 -4.36 -9.22 -31.39
C PHE A 428 -5.44 -8.43 -30.66
N LEU A 429 -6.70 -8.59 -31.03
CA LEU A 429 -7.83 -7.92 -30.37
C LEU A 429 -7.98 -8.40 -28.92
N GLY A 430 -7.89 -9.71 -28.67
CA GLY A 430 -7.96 -10.26 -27.31
C GLY A 430 -6.81 -9.79 -26.41
N VAL A 431 -5.60 -9.77 -26.96
CA VAL A 431 -4.38 -9.23 -26.33
C VAL A 431 -4.55 -7.74 -26.02
N LEU A 432 -5.01 -6.96 -27.00
CA LEU A 432 -5.19 -5.53 -26.87
C LEU A 432 -6.25 -5.21 -25.82
N ILE A 433 -7.39 -5.91 -25.82
CA ILE A 433 -8.44 -5.76 -24.81
C ILE A 433 -7.91 -6.11 -23.41
N PHE A 434 -7.19 -7.22 -23.29
CA PHE A 434 -6.58 -7.65 -22.04
C PHE A 434 -5.61 -6.58 -21.50
N TYR A 435 -4.69 -6.10 -22.33
CA TYR A 435 -3.75 -5.07 -21.94
C TYR A 435 -4.41 -3.72 -21.69
N LEU A 436 -5.43 -3.31 -22.44
CA LEU A 436 -6.17 -2.08 -22.19
C LEU A 436 -6.86 -2.09 -20.82
N GLY A 437 -7.36 -3.26 -20.38
CA GLY A 437 -7.90 -3.44 -19.03
C GLY A 437 -6.85 -3.20 -17.94
N GLU A 438 -5.69 -3.85 -18.07
CA GLU A 438 -4.59 -3.74 -17.10
C GLU A 438 -3.89 -2.36 -17.11
N VAL A 439 -3.69 -1.80 -18.29
CA VAL A 439 -3.07 -0.48 -18.51
C VAL A 439 -3.94 0.62 -17.92
N ARG A 440 -5.28 0.48 -17.96
CA ARG A 440 -6.19 1.45 -17.34
C ARG A 440 -5.94 1.61 -15.84
N LEU A 441 -5.52 0.54 -15.17
CA LEU A 441 -5.27 0.55 -13.73
C LEU A 441 -3.91 1.14 -13.38
N ASN A 442 -2.86 0.87 -14.17
CA ASN A 442 -1.50 1.33 -13.87
C ASN A 442 -0.69 1.68 -15.14
N PRO A 443 -1.04 2.74 -15.88
CA PRO A 443 -0.48 3.00 -17.21
C PRO A 443 1.04 3.28 -17.18
N SER A 444 1.53 3.82 -16.05
CA SER A 444 2.95 4.13 -15.85
C SER A 444 3.83 2.89 -15.82
N SER A 445 3.45 1.86 -15.07
CA SER A 445 4.18 0.59 -14.95
C SER A 445 4.32 -0.11 -16.30
N TYR A 446 3.28 -0.06 -17.13
CA TYR A 446 3.28 -0.65 -18.48
C TYR A 446 3.97 0.24 -19.55
N GLY A 447 4.41 1.46 -19.20
CA GLY A 447 5.15 2.35 -20.09
C GLY A 447 4.28 3.10 -21.09
N PHE A 448 2.96 3.22 -20.85
CA PHE A 448 2.04 3.99 -21.69
C PHE A 448 2.14 5.49 -21.37
N ARG A 449 3.33 6.04 -21.65
CA ARG A 449 3.68 7.45 -21.49
C ARG A 449 4.42 7.92 -22.74
N ILE A 450 4.36 9.21 -23.03
CA ILE A 450 5.21 9.81 -24.07
C ILE A 450 6.67 9.75 -23.56
N PRO A 451 7.63 9.35 -24.41
CA PRO A 451 9.01 9.17 -23.99
C PRO A 451 9.63 10.44 -23.42
N VAL A 452 10.42 10.26 -22.37
CA VAL A 452 11.11 11.33 -21.66
C VAL A 452 12.58 11.36 -22.04
N GLY A 453 13.08 12.54 -22.39
CA GLY A 453 14.50 12.78 -22.63
C GLY A 453 15.10 12.00 -23.81
N TRP A 454 16.42 12.07 -23.92
CA TRP A 454 17.20 11.48 -25.02
C TRP A 454 18.33 10.56 -24.55
N ASP A 455 18.45 10.31 -23.24
CA ASP A 455 19.52 9.49 -22.65
C ASP A 455 19.53 8.05 -23.18
N TRP A 456 18.35 7.54 -23.54
CA TRP A 456 18.16 6.21 -24.11
C TRP A 456 18.84 6.06 -25.49
N LEU A 457 19.13 7.15 -26.20
CA LEU A 457 19.89 7.12 -27.47
C LEU A 457 21.30 6.54 -27.30
N LYS A 458 21.87 6.59 -26.09
CA LYS A 458 23.19 5.97 -25.81
C LYS A 458 23.19 4.45 -26.01
N VAL A 459 22.01 3.82 -25.87
CA VAL A 459 21.82 2.37 -26.03
C VAL A 459 21.41 2.01 -27.46
N LEU A 460 20.96 3.00 -28.24
CA LEU A 460 20.46 2.80 -29.61
C LEU A 460 21.43 2.05 -30.54
N PRO A 461 22.75 2.33 -30.56
CA PRO A 461 23.68 1.60 -31.43
C PRO A 461 23.66 0.09 -31.19
N ALA A 462 23.56 -0.35 -29.93
CA ALA A 462 23.44 -1.76 -29.60
C ALA A 462 22.10 -2.32 -30.11
N SER A 463 20.99 -1.62 -29.91
CA SER A 463 19.69 -2.07 -30.43
C SER A 463 19.66 -2.20 -31.94
N LEU A 464 20.27 -1.26 -32.68
CA LEU A 464 20.34 -1.31 -34.14
C LEU A 464 21.19 -2.49 -34.62
N ILE A 465 22.39 -2.68 -34.07
CA ILE A 465 23.29 -3.77 -34.47
C ILE A 465 22.62 -5.12 -34.17
N PHE A 466 22.29 -5.38 -32.91
CA PHE A 466 21.81 -6.70 -32.51
C PHE A 466 20.40 -7.01 -33.05
N GLY A 467 19.58 -5.99 -33.32
CA GLY A 467 18.29 -6.17 -33.98
C GLY A 467 18.40 -6.49 -35.48
N LEU A 468 19.39 -5.96 -36.20
CA LEU A 468 19.62 -6.36 -37.60
C LEU A 468 20.18 -7.79 -37.69
N PHE A 469 21.08 -8.14 -36.77
CA PHE A 469 21.75 -9.45 -36.73
C PHE A 469 20.88 -10.56 -36.10
N GLY A 470 19.74 -10.25 -35.48
CA GLY A 470 18.83 -11.27 -34.94
C GLY A 470 17.60 -10.67 -34.26
N ALA A 471 16.68 -11.55 -33.86
CA ALA A 471 15.52 -11.23 -33.02
C ALA A 471 14.33 -10.47 -33.65
N LEU A 472 14.37 -10.16 -34.94
CA LEU A 472 13.19 -9.66 -35.65
C LEU A 472 12.34 -10.85 -36.08
N TRP A 473 11.05 -10.81 -35.75
CA TRP A 473 10.13 -11.86 -36.15
C TRP A 473 9.65 -11.55 -37.56
N LEU A 474 9.96 -12.42 -38.51
CA LEU A 474 9.57 -12.32 -39.92
C LEU A 474 9.00 -13.68 -40.37
N PRO A 475 7.91 -13.74 -41.14
CA PRO A 475 7.44 -14.99 -41.72
C PRO A 475 8.40 -15.50 -42.81
N SER A 476 8.58 -16.83 -42.90
CA SER A 476 9.46 -17.47 -43.90
C SER A 476 8.93 -17.38 -45.33
N ASP A 477 7.62 -17.19 -45.49
CA ASP A 477 6.94 -17.32 -46.78
C ASP A 477 6.58 -15.92 -47.29
N GLY A 478 7.47 -15.38 -48.12
CA GLY A 478 7.17 -14.48 -49.24
C GLY A 478 6.30 -13.25 -48.98
N ALA A 479 6.94 -12.09 -49.06
CA ALA A 479 6.31 -10.83 -49.45
C ALA A 479 5.48 -11.02 -50.72
N GLY A 480 4.19 -10.63 -50.69
CA GLY A 480 3.34 -10.76 -51.87
C GLY A 480 2.01 -10.02 -51.79
N THR A 481 1.48 -9.78 -50.59
CA THR A 481 0.26 -8.99 -50.39
C THR A 481 0.51 -7.81 -49.45
N THR A 482 -0.23 -6.72 -49.67
CA THR A 482 -0.25 -5.54 -48.78
C THR A 482 -0.63 -5.92 -47.34
N ALA A 483 -1.46 -6.95 -47.17
CA ALA A 483 -1.85 -7.51 -45.87
C ALA A 483 -0.66 -8.18 -45.14
N ASN A 484 0.15 -8.98 -45.85
CA ASN A 484 1.34 -9.61 -45.27
C ASN A 484 2.39 -8.57 -44.85
N TRP A 485 2.54 -7.50 -45.64
CA TRP A 485 3.42 -6.38 -45.29
C TRP A 485 2.96 -5.68 -44.01
N PHE A 486 1.67 -5.33 -43.92
CA PHE A 486 1.10 -4.65 -42.75
C PHE A 486 1.24 -5.50 -41.48
N TYR A 487 0.94 -6.79 -41.60
CA TYR A 487 1.05 -7.74 -40.51
C TYR A 487 2.49 -7.88 -40.00
N THR A 488 3.43 -8.06 -40.92
CA THR A 488 4.84 -8.31 -40.60
C THR A 488 5.53 -7.04 -40.09
N SER A 489 5.27 -5.90 -40.72
CA SER A 489 6.01 -4.66 -40.46
C SER A 489 5.46 -3.87 -39.27
N LEU A 490 4.16 -4.00 -38.95
CA LEU A 490 3.52 -3.18 -37.93
C LEU A 490 2.95 -4.01 -36.76
N LEU A 491 2.10 -5.00 -37.06
CA LEU A 491 1.40 -5.75 -36.02
C LEU A 491 2.34 -6.65 -35.21
N LEU A 492 3.27 -7.33 -35.88
CA LEU A 492 4.19 -8.24 -35.20
C LEU A 492 5.19 -7.51 -34.28
N PRO A 493 5.78 -6.37 -34.68
CA PRO A 493 6.59 -5.57 -33.76
C PRO A 493 5.80 -4.95 -32.61
N MET A 494 4.54 -4.59 -32.85
CA MET A 494 3.63 -4.13 -31.80
C MET A 494 3.34 -5.24 -30.79
N PHE A 495 3.08 -6.45 -31.26
CA PHE A 495 2.89 -7.65 -30.45
C PHE A 495 4.08 -7.86 -29.53
N THR A 496 5.27 -8.07 -30.08
CA THR A 496 6.49 -8.35 -29.30
C THR A 496 6.80 -7.24 -28.30
N SER A 497 6.65 -5.97 -28.71
CA SER A 497 6.86 -4.81 -27.83
C SER A 497 5.88 -4.80 -26.67
N MET A 498 4.60 -5.10 -26.92
CA MET A 498 3.57 -5.15 -25.88
C MET A 498 3.75 -6.33 -24.93
N PHE A 499 4.09 -7.54 -25.37
CA PHE A 499 4.23 -8.67 -24.43
C PHE A 499 5.42 -8.54 -23.52
N TYR A 500 6.59 -8.36 -24.12
CA TYR A 500 7.82 -8.40 -23.38
C TYR A 500 8.01 -7.09 -22.63
N PHE A 501 8.01 -5.98 -23.37
CA PHE A 501 8.43 -4.70 -22.81
C PHE A 501 7.30 -3.94 -22.14
N ALA A 502 6.04 -4.03 -22.58
CA ALA A 502 4.93 -3.50 -21.79
C ALA A 502 4.50 -4.50 -20.70
N GLY A 503 4.13 -5.73 -21.06
CA GLY A 503 3.50 -6.73 -20.20
C GLY A 503 4.39 -7.34 -19.12
N ILE A 504 5.35 -8.19 -19.51
CA ILE A 504 6.25 -8.89 -18.57
C ILE A 504 7.00 -7.86 -17.75
N HIS A 505 7.67 -6.91 -18.41
CA HIS A 505 8.43 -5.89 -17.72
C HIS A 505 7.52 -5.02 -16.84
N GLY A 506 6.31 -4.68 -17.27
CA GLY A 506 5.42 -3.78 -16.53
C GLY A 506 4.83 -4.39 -15.27
N ASN A 507 4.63 -5.71 -15.26
CA ASN A 507 4.27 -6.46 -14.06
C ASN A 507 5.42 -6.55 -13.04
N LEU A 508 6.67 -6.42 -13.51
CA LEU A 508 7.85 -6.49 -12.66
C LEU A 508 8.20 -5.12 -12.07
N ILE A 509 8.05 -4.02 -12.81
CA ILE A 509 8.37 -2.66 -12.37
C ILE A 509 7.87 -2.32 -10.95
N PRO A 510 6.63 -2.66 -10.55
CA PRO A 510 6.13 -2.39 -9.20
C PRO A 510 6.90 -3.07 -8.07
N HIS A 511 7.79 -4.01 -8.34
CA HIS A 511 8.44 -4.84 -7.33
C HIS A 511 9.97 -4.69 -7.30
N PHE A 512 10.55 -3.99 -8.28
CA PHE A 512 11.99 -3.92 -8.45
C PHE A 512 12.48 -2.49 -8.66
N GLN A 513 13.74 -2.26 -8.33
CA GLN A 513 14.43 -1.03 -8.70
C GLN A 513 14.70 -1.03 -10.21
N ILE A 514 14.46 0.11 -10.84
CA ILE A 514 14.60 0.32 -12.29
C ILE A 514 15.40 1.58 -12.57
N GLN A 515 15.94 1.70 -13.78
CA GLN A 515 16.54 2.94 -14.22
C GLN A 515 15.46 3.99 -14.53
N ARG A 516 15.91 5.25 -14.56
CA ARG A 516 15.07 6.41 -14.93
C ARG A 516 15.85 7.41 -15.75
N PHE A 517 15.12 8.34 -16.35
CA PHE A 517 15.71 9.52 -16.97
C PHE A 517 16.61 10.27 -15.96
N ARG A 518 17.84 10.60 -16.36
CA ARG A 518 18.89 11.22 -15.52
C ARG A 518 19.38 10.42 -14.29
N GLY A 519 18.91 9.19 -14.08
CA GLY A 519 19.44 8.29 -13.05
C GLY A 519 20.76 7.62 -13.46
N PRO A 520 21.39 6.84 -12.56
CA PRO A 520 22.54 6.00 -12.91
C PRO A 520 22.16 4.91 -13.92
N PHE A 521 23.14 4.47 -14.72
CA PHE A 521 22.97 3.32 -15.62
C PHE A 521 23.31 2.03 -14.86
N PHE A 522 22.39 1.08 -14.89
CA PHE A 522 22.58 -0.27 -14.37
C PHE A 522 21.60 -1.23 -15.05
N ILE A 523 21.85 -2.54 -14.99
CA ILE A 523 20.91 -3.53 -15.51
C ILE A 523 19.93 -3.89 -14.41
N SER A 524 18.67 -3.49 -14.57
CA SER A 524 17.62 -3.86 -13.62
C SER A 524 17.23 -5.34 -13.76
N LEU A 525 16.70 -5.93 -12.68
CA LEU A 525 16.15 -7.29 -12.74
C LEU A 525 14.98 -7.41 -13.73
N PRO A 526 14.02 -6.46 -13.80
CA PRO A 526 12.99 -6.45 -14.85
C PRO A 526 13.57 -6.51 -16.26
N THR A 527 14.60 -5.70 -16.55
CA THR A 527 15.27 -5.66 -17.86
C THR A 527 15.98 -6.99 -18.15
N LEU A 528 16.64 -7.60 -17.17
CA LEU A 528 17.28 -8.91 -17.33
C LEU A 528 16.25 -10.01 -17.59
N TYR A 529 15.18 -10.06 -16.79
CA TYR A 529 14.13 -11.07 -16.89
C TYR A 529 13.39 -10.99 -18.23
N VAL A 530 13.03 -9.78 -18.68
CA VAL A 530 12.40 -9.62 -19.99
C VAL A 530 13.35 -10.02 -21.13
N ALA A 531 14.63 -9.69 -21.03
CA ALA A 531 15.61 -10.03 -22.06
C ALA A 531 15.81 -11.55 -22.18
N VAL A 532 15.88 -12.26 -21.06
CA VAL A 532 15.94 -13.73 -21.04
C VAL A 532 14.66 -14.33 -21.63
N ALA A 533 13.49 -13.85 -21.21
CA ALA A 533 12.21 -14.31 -21.75
C ALA A 533 12.10 -14.07 -23.26
N PHE A 534 12.56 -12.92 -23.73
CA PHE A 534 12.56 -12.53 -25.14
C PHE A 534 13.55 -13.37 -25.96
N ALA A 535 14.75 -13.64 -25.44
CA ALA A 535 15.74 -14.47 -26.11
C ALA A 535 15.29 -15.93 -26.27
N ILE A 536 14.78 -16.53 -25.19
CA ILE A 536 14.22 -17.89 -25.20
C ILE A 536 12.98 -17.93 -26.10
N GLY A 537 12.04 -17.00 -25.93
CA GLY A 537 10.84 -16.93 -26.77
C GLY A 537 11.18 -16.86 -28.25
N SER A 538 12.08 -15.95 -28.63
CA SER A 538 12.50 -15.77 -30.04
C SER A 538 13.27 -16.97 -30.60
N ALA A 539 13.97 -17.74 -29.75
CA ALA A 539 14.69 -18.94 -30.18
C ALA A 539 13.76 -20.16 -30.35
N PHE A 540 12.68 -20.28 -29.59
CA PHE A 540 11.81 -21.48 -29.63
C PHE A 540 10.49 -21.26 -30.38
N LEU A 541 10.26 -20.10 -30.98
CA LEU A 541 9.07 -19.84 -31.79
C LEU A 541 9.10 -20.63 -33.11
N PRO A 542 7.96 -21.18 -33.56
CA PRO A 542 7.83 -21.87 -34.84
C PRO A 542 7.85 -20.92 -36.06
N ILE A 543 7.99 -19.61 -35.84
CA ILE A 543 8.19 -18.60 -36.88
C ILE A 543 9.71 -18.49 -37.09
N ARG A 544 10.22 -18.86 -38.28
CA ARG A 544 11.65 -18.68 -38.60
C ARG A 544 12.00 -17.20 -38.52
N THR A 545 12.81 -16.79 -37.55
CA THR A 545 13.33 -15.43 -37.50
C THR A 545 14.37 -15.25 -38.62
N ILE A 546 13.98 -14.64 -39.74
CA ILE A 546 14.95 -14.27 -40.77
C ILE A 546 15.84 -13.19 -40.17
N SER A 547 17.09 -13.55 -39.89
CA SER A 547 18.12 -12.61 -39.50
C SER A 547 18.96 -12.23 -40.72
N TRP A 548 19.58 -11.04 -40.72
CA TRP A 548 20.63 -10.78 -41.71
C TRP A 548 21.75 -11.81 -41.63
N LEU A 549 21.95 -12.49 -40.49
CA LEU A 549 22.87 -13.63 -40.36
C LEU A 549 22.49 -14.81 -41.27
N GLU A 550 21.20 -15.11 -41.42
CA GLU A 550 20.70 -16.13 -42.37
C GLU A 550 20.75 -15.64 -43.83
N TYR A 551 20.45 -14.35 -44.08
CA TYR A 551 20.59 -13.76 -45.42
C TYR A 551 22.05 -13.75 -45.91
N TRP A 552 22.98 -13.34 -45.04
CA TRP A 552 24.41 -13.31 -45.35
C TRP A 552 25.06 -14.70 -45.40
N GLN A 553 24.43 -15.75 -44.84
CA GLN A 553 24.91 -17.13 -44.92
C GLN A 553 25.20 -17.57 -46.38
N PHE A 554 24.44 -17.03 -47.34
CA PHE A 554 24.55 -17.30 -48.77
C PHE A 554 25.54 -16.39 -49.52
N HIS A 555 26.10 -15.37 -48.85
CA HIS A 555 26.96 -14.34 -49.46
C HIS A 555 28.32 -14.14 -48.75
N LEU A 556 28.71 -15.03 -47.84
CA LEU A 556 29.99 -14.95 -47.12
C LEU A 556 31.20 -15.36 -48.01
N PRO A 557 32.36 -14.69 -47.88
CA PRO A 557 33.60 -15.10 -48.53
C PRO A 557 34.05 -16.52 -48.15
N PRO A 558 34.78 -17.25 -49.02
CA PRO A 558 35.25 -18.63 -48.82
C PRO A 558 35.87 -18.93 -47.44
N VAL A 559 36.58 -17.97 -46.86
CA VAL A 559 37.27 -18.08 -45.56
C VAL A 559 36.31 -18.17 -44.37
N LEU A 560 35.06 -17.72 -44.55
CA LEU A 560 34.02 -17.66 -43.52
C LEU A 560 32.95 -18.76 -43.68
N HIS A 561 33.13 -19.71 -44.59
CA HIS A 561 32.16 -20.80 -44.82
C HIS A 561 31.93 -21.70 -43.59
N PHE A 562 32.83 -21.72 -42.61
CA PHE A 562 32.59 -22.42 -41.34
C PHE A 562 31.38 -21.84 -40.56
N LEU A 563 31.01 -20.58 -40.82
CA LEU A 563 29.81 -19.94 -40.29
C LEU A 563 28.53 -20.43 -40.97
N GLN A 564 28.60 -21.18 -42.08
CA GLN A 564 27.42 -21.76 -42.74
C GLN A 564 26.83 -22.97 -41.99
N ASN A 565 27.47 -23.42 -40.91
CA ASN A 565 26.91 -24.46 -40.08
C ASN A 565 25.66 -23.94 -39.36
N SER A 566 24.50 -24.48 -39.74
CA SER A 566 23.19 -24.08 -39.21
C SER A 566 23.10 -24.19 -37.69
N THR A 567 23.83 -25.13 -37.07
CA THR A 567 23.87 -25.28 -35.60
C THR A 567 24.65 -24.15 -34.92
N PHE A 568 25.71 -23.63 -35.54
CA PHE A 568 26.51 -22.53 -35.00
C PHE A 568 25.76 -21.20 -35.09
N ILE A 569 25.10 -20.93 -36.22
CA ILE A 569 24.22 -19.74 -36.37
C ILE A 569 23.09 -19.81 -35.34
N TRP A 570 22.44 -20.96 -35.19
CA TRP A 570 21.41 -21.17 -34.17
C TRP A 570 21.92 -20.96 -32.74
N ALA A 571 23.14 -21.39 -32.41
CA ALA A 571 23.73 -21.13 -31.11
C ALA A 571 24.01 -19.63 -30.87
N LEU A 572 24.26 -18.86 -31.92
CA LEU A 572 24.52 -17.41 -31.85
C LEU A 572 23.23 -16.57 -31.72
N THR A 573 22.06 -17.09 -32.09
CA THR A 573 20.79 -16.32 -32.01
C THR A 573 20.40 -16.01 -30.57
N ILE A 574 20.55 -16.95 -29.64
CA ILE A 574 20.20 -16.76 -28.22
C ILE A 574 20.98 -15.57 -27.59
N PRO A 575 22.33 -15.50 -27.65
CA PRO A 575 23.06 -14.37 -27.10
C PRO A 575 22.78 -13.05 -27.84
N VAL A 576 22.57 -13.08 -29.17
CA VAL A 576 22.19 -11.88 -29.94
C VAL A 576 20.83 -11.35 -29.49
N ASN A 577 19.82 -12.22 -29.39
CA ASN A 577 18.48 -11.87 -28.94
C ASN A 577 18.48 -11.39 -27.48
N LEU A 578 19.36 -11.94 -26.63
CA LEU A 578 19.51 -11.51 -25.24
C LEU A 578 20.06 -10.08 -25.18
N ILE A 579 21.11 -9.77 -25.93
CA ILE A 579 21.69 -8.41 -25.95
C ILE A 579 20.69 -7.41 -26.54
N TYR A 580 19.97 -7.79 -27.60
CA TYR A 580 18.92 -6.96 -28.16
C TYR A 580 17.80 -6.71 -27.14
N GLY A 581 17.31 -7.76 -26.48
CA GLY A 581 16.29 -7.66 -25.43
C GLY A 581 16.74 -6.78 -24.26
N LEU A 582 18.00 -6.92 -23.81
CA LEU A 582 18.58 -6.04 -22.79
C LEU A 582 18.56 -4.59 -23.27
N SER A 583 19.02 -4.32 -24.50
CA SER A 583 19.09 -2.96 -25.05
C SER A 583 17.71 -2.29 -25.12
N LEU A 584 16.67 -3.02 -25.54
CA LEU A 584 15.30 -2.52 -25.60
C LEU A 584 14.71 -2.30 -24.20
N GLY A 585 15.02 -3.18 -23.23
CA GLY A 585 14.62 -3.00 -21.84
C GLY A 585 15.24 -1.75 -21.21
N LEU A 586 16.54 -1.53 -21.44
CA LEU A 586 17.23 -0.30 -21.01
C LEU A 586 16.59 0.94 -21.66
N ILE A 587 16.29 0.90 -22.96
CA ILE A 587 15.63 2.02 -23.65
C ILE A 587 14.28 2.31 -23.00
N ARG A 588 13.47 1.27 -22.76
CA ARG A 588 12.14 1.40 -22.14
C ARG A 588 12.17 2.04 -20.77
N GLU A 589 13.12 1.67 -19.92
CA GLU A 589 13.30 2.29 -18.60
C GLU A 589 13.80 3.74 -18.71
N ARG A 590 14.79 3.99 -19.56
CA ARG A 590 15.40 5.33 -19.71
C ARG A 590 14.46 6.34 -20.37
N SER A 591 13.58 5.90 -21.25
CA SER A 591 12.52 6.74 -21.83
C SER A 591 11.23 6.74 -21.01
N GLU A 592 11.13 5.90 -19.96
CA GLU A 592 9.91 5.64 -19.17
C GLU A 592 8.70 5.27 -20.03
N SER A 593 8.96 4.72 -21.23
CA SER A 593 7.97 4.54 -22.29
C SER A 593 8.32 3.33 -23.13
N PHE A 594 7.31 2.54 -23.53
CA PHE A 594 7.51 1.46 -24.49
C PHE A 594 7.50 1.96 -25.96
N LEU A 595 7.09 3.22 -26.22
CA LEU A 595 6.97 3.74 -27.58
C LEU A 595 8.30 3.77 -28.36
N PRO A 596 9.45 4.15 -27.77
CA PRO A 596 10.73 4.05 -28.48
C PRO A 596 11.11 2.61 -28.82
N VAL A 597 10.78 1.65 -27.95
CA VAL A 597 10.99 0.22 -28.23
C VAL A 597 10.18 -0.21 -29.44
N LEU A 598 8.89 0.14 -29.48
CA LEU A 598 8.03 -0.13 -30.61
C LEU A 598 8.57 0.50 -31.90
N ALA A 599 8.94 1.78 -31.87
CA ALA A 599 9.45 2.48 -33.04
C ALA A 599 10.75 1.85 -33.59
N ILE A 600 11.69 1.49 -32.72
CA ILE A 600 12.95 0.83 -33.11
C ILE A 600 12.65 -0.53 -33.72
N HIS A 601 11.82 -1.32 -33.04
CA HIS A 601 11.52 -2.68 -33.46
C HIS A 601 10.76 -2.69 -34.81
N THR A 602 9.78 -1.80 -34.99
CA THR A 602 9.09 -1.59 -36.28
C THR A 602 10.03 -1.13 -37.39
N LEU A 603 10.88 -0.14 -37.13
CA LEU A 603 11.82 0.39 -38.13
C LEU A 603 12.76 -0.70 -38.63
N LEU A 604 13.34 -1.48 -37.71
CA LEU A 604 14.26 -2.56 -38.05
C LEU A 604 13.56 -3.67 -38.84
N THR A 605 12.34 -4.05 -38.47
CA THR A 605 11.55 -5.02 -39.23
C THR A 605 11.26 -4.53 -40.65
N VAL A 606 10.90 -3.25 -40.82
CA VAL A 606 10.69 -2.66 -42.16
C VAL A 606 11.98 -2.69 -42.98
N ILE A 607 13.11 -2.31 -42.40
CA ILE A 607 14.42 -2.33 -43.08
C ILE A 607 14.72 -3.76 -43.54
N VAL A 608 14.67 -4.75 -42.64
CA VAL A 608 15.00 -6.13 -43.01
C VAL A 608 14.02 -6.67 -44.06
N TYR A 609 12.72 -6.39 -43.94
CA TYR A 609 11.71 -6.82 -44.91
C TYR A 609 11.94 -6.23 -46.31
N TRP A 610 12.45 -5.01 -46.43
CA TRP A 610 12.71 -4.36 -47.73
C TRP A 610 14.02 -4.83 -48.39
N PHE A 611 14.99 -5.31 -47.60
CA PHE A 611 16.31 -5.72 -48.10
C PHE A 611 16.49 -7.24 -48.19
N ALA A 612 15.64 -8.03 -47.52
CA ALA A 612 15.55 -9.49 -47.65
C ALA A 612 14.59 -9.88 -48.77
#